data_AF-A0A166Q5K4-F1
#
_entry.id   AF-A0A166Q5K4-F1
#
_cell.length_a   1.000
_cell.length_b   1.000
_cell.length_c   1.000
_cell.angle_alpha   90.00
_cell.angle_beta   90.00
_cell.angle_gamma   90.00
#
_symmetry.space_group_name_H-M   'P 1'
#
loop_
_entity.id
_entity.type
_entity.pdbx_description
1 polymer ?
#
loop_
_entity_poly.entity_id
_entity_poly.type
_entity_poly.pdbx_seq_one_letter_code
_entity_poly.pdbx_strand_id
1 'polypeptide(L)'
;MPSRQMDTQLCQRRSGPVHCSTTPGTTPLAWNGWRAFNAEHSNVFGGGIKPGSMLPPAKMYTYAATRPLRTLYFDGFSASKQGGGVLNMQNIIVYDDVHAGDFAWFFADTERGKLLCEWGRQYGIEGFVREEATYELIWCDFSVGLQLISATDMLMPASDSEPSFVTPSHSHSHDDFSSQVLAQTPGRWSPPDMSPWMTPYGEWHQWSMYRAASWHHTRADTRITPHPEYLVTLYDPVYSSLAANNRLSRLEHNLVDLSDEDREIFLKELDGALRAWNDDAKDEGVSGVDWVAIAQAVVDRTGDTLAELHALISDIHPAAHATEVVSNARLAAFALLMAYVDHTALFAPRITTAERSSVLADVSKRCSVVFTGHIDAPAYNLTLQERRLKHAVEGVSQRICSFASGVLEEALNLLDTFPEDRTVVWNSVATWREGVEDLMGWLGWAMWERCPRMCGLDEQCYIPMWPVDRLAEPDSPAPLVPRCIKKEDFKMIC
;
A
#
# COMPACT_ATOMS: atom_id res chain seq x y z
N MET A 1 1.36 56.09 -55.09
CA MET A 1 2.76 56.04 -55.58
C MET A 1 3.65 55.69 -54.41
N PRO A 2 4.63 54.78 -54.55
CA PRO A 2 4.65 53.46 -55.21
C PRO A 2 4.58 52.34 -54.11
N SER A 3 4.00 51.15 -54.26
CA SER A 3 4.08 50.05 -55.26
C SER A 3 5.16 48.99 -54.97
N ARG A 4 4.71 47.72 -54.91
CA ARG A 4 5.35 46.46 -55.40
C ARG A 4 6.55 45.92 -54.59
N GLN A 5 6.82 44.62 -54.46
CA GLN A 5 6.32 43.35 -55.03
C GLN A 5 6.95 42.19 -54.19
N MET A 6 6.25 41.07 -53.93
CA MET A 6 6.49 39.70 -54.48
C MET A 6 7.91 39.13 -54.25
N ASP A 7 8.18 37.87 -53.86
CA ASP A 7 7.43 36.62 -53.98
C ASP A 7 8.12 35.49 -53.16
N THR A 8 7.29 34.53 -52.68
CA THR A 8 7.46 33.05 -52.53
C THR A 8 8.87 32.41 -52.49
N GLN A 9 9.24 31.46 -51.61
CA GLN A 9 8.81 30.05 -51.38
C GLN A 9 9.69 29.54 -50.18
N LEU A 10 9.33 28.63 -49.27
CA LEU A 10 9.06 27.20 -49.42
C LEU A 10 8.66 26.62 -48.05
N CYS A 11 7.58 25.84 -47.98
CA CYS A 11 7.34 24.86 -46.91
C CYS A 11 8.41 23.75 -46.97
N GLN A 12 8.94 23.29 -45.82
CA GLN A 12 9.16 21.85 -45.55
C GLN A 12 9.56 21.54 -44.08
N ARG A 13 8.63 20.88 -43.38
CA ARG A 13 8.78 19.71 -42.49
C ARG A 13 9.63 19.78 -41.19
N ARG A 14 8.94 19.67 -40.04
CA ARG A 14 9.01 18.64 -38.95
C ARG A 14 8.65 19.29 -37.58
N SER A 15 7.42 19.04 -37.08
CA SER A 15 7.09 18.19 -35.89
C SER A 15 7.60 18.77 -34.56
N GLY A 16 6.84 19.11 -33.50
CA GLY A 16 5.45 18.93 -33.05
C GLY A 16 5.22 19.89 -31.86
N PRO A 17 4.01 19.98 -31.24
CA PRO A 17 3.69 21.08 -30.35
C PRO A 17 4.19 20.88 -28.92
N VAL A 18 5.03 21.81 -28.47
CA VAL A 18 5.37 22.05 -27.06
C VAL A 18 4.17 22.76 -26.41
N HIS A 19 3.58 22.17 -25.37
CA HIS A 19 2.56 22.83 -24.57
C HIS A 19 3.07 23.03 -23.14
N CYS A 20 3.76 24.16 -22.92
CA CYS A 20 3.97 24.73 -21.60
C CYS A 20 2.91 25.81 -21.38
N SER A 21 2.02 25.60 -20.41
CA SER A 21 1.03 26.59 -20.01
C SER A 21 1.71 27.73 -19.24
N THR A 22 2.06 28.80 -19.95
CA THR A 22 2.47 30.08 -19.36
C THR A 22 1.63 31.20 -19.95
N THR A 23 0.50 31.52 -19.33
CA THR A 23 -0.18 32.82 -19.50
C THR A 23 -1.02 33.13 -18.26
N PRO A 24 -0.85 34.31 -17.62
CA PRO A 24 -1.77 34.77 -16.60
C PRO A 24 -3.05 35.26 -17.29
N GLY A 25 -4.14 34.49 -17.20
CA GLY A 25 -5.45 34.91 -17.70
C GLY A 25 -6.33 33.83 -18.32
N THR A 26 -5.88 32.59 -18.46
CA THR A 26 -6.73 31.47 -18.89
C THR A 26 -7.20 30.66 -17.69
N THR A 27 -8.51 30.48 -17.57
CA THR A 27 -9.19 29.57 -16.65
C THR A 27 -8.52 28.18 -16.66
N PRO A 28 -8.21 27.58 -15.50
CA PRO A 28 -7.60 26.25 -15.43
C PRO A 28 -8.69 25.19 -15.65
N LEU A 29 -9.06 24.95 -16.92
CA LEU A 29 -10.17 24.04 -17.24
C LEU A 29 -9.87 23.02 -18.34
N ALA A 30 -8.60 22.72 -18.66
CA ALA A 30 -8.34 21.76 -19.74
C ALA A 30 -7.08 20.91 -19.61
N TRP A 31 -6.65 20.56 -18.39
CA TRP A 31 -5.72 19.44 -18.23
C TRP A 31 -5.81 18.70 -16.89
N ASN A 32 -5.76 17.36 -16.98
CA ASN A 32 -6.04 16.35 -15.96
C ASN A 32 -4.89 16.25 -14.95
N GLY A 33 -5.02 16.91 -13.80
CA GLY A 33 -3.97 16.96 -12.79
C GLY A 33 -4.18 15.95 -11.65
N TRP A 34 -3.08 15.44 -11.12
CA TRP A 34 -2.99 14.75 -9.85
C TRP A 34 -3.50 15.61 -8.69
N ARG A 35 -4.12 14.99 -7.69
CA ARG A 35 -4.42 15.63 -6.39
C ARG A 35 -3.99 14.70 -5.28
N ALA A 36 -3.31 15.21 -4.27
CA ALA A 36 -3.15 14.45 -3.04
C ALA A 36 -4.36 14.66 -2.15
N PHE A 37 -4.71 13.65 -1.38
CA PHE A 37 -5.75 13.75 -0.38
C PHE A 37 -5.28 14.65 0.77
N ASN A 38 -3.99 14.60 1.10
CA ASN A 38 -3.37 15.40 2.14
C ASN A 38 -2.72 16.65 1.55
N ALA A 39 -2.98 17.81 2.17
CA ALA A 39 -2.43 19.07 1.70
C ALA A 39 -0.91 19.10 1.81
N GLU A 40 -0.37 18.51 2.87
CA GLU A 40 1.06 18.37 3.13
C GLU A 40 1.76 17.63 1.98
N HIS A 41 1.10 16.63 1.41
CA HIS A 41 1.63 15.87 0.29
C HIS A 41 1.59 16.66 -1.03
N SER A 42 0.51 17.39 -1.33
CA SER A 42 0.54 18.28 -2.52
C SER A 42 1.58 19.40 -2.37
N ASN A 43 1.85 19.85 -1.15
CA ASN A 43 2.77 20.94 -0.86
C ASN A 43 4.22 20.61 -1.22
N VAL A 44 4.67 19.35 -1.08
CA VAL A 44 6.05 18.98 -1.44
C VAL A 44 6.39 19.12 -2.92
N PHE A 45 5.38 19.17 -3.81
CA PHE A 45 5.55 19.29 -5.26
C PHE A 45 5.60 20.74 -5.78
N GLY A 46 5.79 21.74 -4.91
CA GLY A 46 5.93 23.13 -5.35
C GLY A 46 5.88 24.22 -4.28
N GLY A 47 5.64 23.87 -3.02
CA GLY A 47 5.64 24.81 -1.91
C GLY A 47 6.99 24.91 -1.22
N GLY A 48 7.34 26.13 -0.78
CA GLY A 48 8.57 26.39 -0.04
C GLY A 48 9.87 26.25 -0.86
N ILE A 49 9.78 26.21 -2.19
CA ILE A 49 10.95 26.20 -3.09
C ILE A 49 11.56 27.60 -3.19
N LYS A 50 12.90 27.69 -3.21
CA LYS A 50 13.63 28.98 -3.31
C LYS A 50 13.29 29.72 -4.63
N PRO A 51 13.12 31.06 -4.60
CA PRO A 51 13.00 31.85 -5.82
C PRO A 51 14.19 31.63 -6.78
N GLY A 52 13.94 31.49 -8.07
CA GLY A 52 14.97 31.25 -9.09
C GLY A 52 15.43 29.79 -9.22
N SER A 53 14.81 28.84 -8.50
CA SER A 53 14.99 27.41 -8.75
C SER A 53 14.39 26.99 -10.11
N MET A 54 14.69 25.76 -10.56
CA MET A 54 14.11 25.19 -11.79
C MET A 54 12.59 25.02 -11.71
N LEU A 55 12.04 24.81 -10.51
CA LEU A 55 10.60 24.61 -10.31
C LEU A 55 9.93 25.96 -10.03
N PRO A 56 8.96 26.39 -10.84
CA PRO A 56 8.25 27.63 -10.60
C PRO A 56 7.45 27.53 -9.29
N PRO A 57 7.25 28.65 -8.58
CA PRO A 57 6.37 28.67 -7.42
C PRO A 57 4.98 28.19 -7.79
N ALA A 58 4.45 27.24 -7.02
CA ALA A 58 3.17 26.62 -7.33
C ALA A 58 2.00 27.30 -6.58
N LYS A 59 0.81 27.16 -7.15
CA LYS A 59 -0.46 27.45 -6.49
C LYS A 59 -1.03 26.18 -5.88
N MET A 60 -1.50 26.25 -4.65
CA MET A 60 -2.30 25.21 -4.01
C MET A 60 -3.75 25.36 -4.46
N TYR A 61 -4.29 24.36 -5.15
CA TYR A 61 -5.71 24.31 -5.47
C TYR A 61 -6.42 23.32 -4.56
N THR A 62 -7.41 23.80 -3.82
CA THR A 62 -8.21 22.98 -2.91
C THR A 62 -9.58 22.73 -3.53
N TYR A 63 -9.96 21.45 -3.62
CA TYR A 63 -11.24 21.02 -4.15
C TYR A 63 -12.04 20.28 -3.07
N ALA A 64 -13.36 20.35 -3.18
CA ALA A 64 -14.29 19.51 -2.44
C ALA A 64 -15.12 18.67 -3.41
N ALA A 65 -15.35 17.41 -3.06
CA ALA A 65 -16.32 16.58 -3.77
C ALA A 65 -17.74 17.11 -3.49
N THR A 66 -18.55 17.26 -4.53
CA THR A 66 -19.95 17.72 -4.41
C THR A 66 -20.93 16.56 -4.26
N ARG A 67 -20.44 15.32 -4.42
CA ARG A 67 -21.12 14.03 -4.28
C ARG A 67 -20.10 12.91 -4.14
N PRO A 68 -20.51 11.66 -3.83
CA PRO A 68 -19.65 10.50 -4.03
C PRO A 68 -19.10 10.45 -5.47
N LEU A 69 -17.79 10.26 -5.58
CA LEU A 69 -17.06 10.20 -6.85
C LEU A 69 -16.92 8.75 -7.28
N ARG A 70 -17.10 8.46 -8.57
CA ARG A 70 -16.95 7.10 -9.09
C ARG A 70 -15.51 6.85 -9.49
N THR A 71 -14.74 6.24 -8.58
CA THR A 71 -13.30 6.00 -8.79
C THR A 71 -12.94 4.52 -8.77
N LEU A 72 -11.90 4.17 -9.53
CA LEU A 72 -11.24 2.85 -9.43
C LEU A 72 -10.00 3.01 -8.54
N TYR A 73 -9.83 2.14 -7.54
CA TYR A 73 -8.63 2.12 -6.69
C TYR A 73 -7.66 1.05 -7.16
N PHE A 74 -6.39 1.44 -7.32
CA PHE A 74 -5.28 0.50 -7.53
C PHE A 74 -4.53 0.30 -6.21
N ASP A 75 -4.55 -0.91 -5.66
CA ASP A 75 -3.74 -1.31 -4.51
C ASP A 75 -2.27 -1.58 -4.91
N GLY A 76 -1.40 -1.88 -3.95
CA GLY A 76 -0.03 -2.33 -4.19
C GLY A 76 0.96 -1.18 -4.36
N PHE A 77 0.72 -0.06 -3.65
CA PHE A 77 1.58 1.12 -3.74
C PHE A 77 1.64 1.67 -5.17
N SER A 78 0.48 1.72 -5.83
CA SER A 78 0.30 1.97 -7.27
C SER A 78 0.58 3.40 -7.74
N ALA A 79 0.78 4.32 -6.81
CA ALA A 79 1.35 5.64 -7.11
C ALA A 79 2.85 5.65 -6.92
N SER A 80 3.48 4.55 -6.51
CA SER A 80 4.92 4.47 -6.36
C SER A 80 5.60 4.34 -7.71
N LYS A 81 6.80 4.86 -7.70
CA LYS A 81 7.51 5.42 -8.85
C LYS A 81 8.93 4.85 -8.91
N GLN A 82 9.21 3.98 -7.94
CA GLN A 82 10.45 3.26 -7.68
C GLN A 82 10.68 2.04 -8.58
N GLY A 83 9.80 1.78 -9.56
CA GLY A 83 9.80 0.50 -10.29
C GLY A 83 9.32 -0.66 -9.41
N GLY A 84 9.76 -1.89 -9.72
CA GLY A 84 9.46 -3.06 -8.87
C GLY A 84 8.02 -3.58 -8.99
N GLY A 85 7.36 -3.35 -10.11
CA GLY A 85 6.05 -3.93 -10.44
C GLY A 85 4.82 -3.20 -9.89
N VAL A 86 5.00 -2.15 -9.08
CA VAL A 86 3.90 -1.36 -8.49
C VAL A 86 2.98 -0.68 -9.53
N LEU A 87 3.45 -0.50 -10.77
CA LEU A 87 2.67 0.06 -11.88
C LEU A 87 2.10 -1.00 -12.83
N ASN A 88 2.44 -2.28 -12.66
CA ASN A 88 2.15 -3.32 -13.65
C ASN A 88 0.66 -3.46 -13.98
N MET A 89 -0.22 -3.39 -12.97
CA MET A 89 -1.67 -3.53 -13.20
C MET A 89 -2.20 -2.42 -14.11
N GLN A 90 -1.74 -1.18 -13.91
CA GLN A 90 -2.12 -0.05 -14.76
C GLN A 90 -1.56 -0.23 -16.17
N ASN A 91 -0.32 -0.71 -16.28
CA ASN A 91 0.32 -0.93 -17.58
C ASN A 91 -0.40 -2.01 -18.40
N ILE A 92 -0.80 -3.12 -17.78
CA ILE A 92 -1.62 -4.17 -18.41
C ILE A 92 -2.92 -3.57 -18.98
N ILE A 93 -3.58 -2.68 -18.23
CA ILE A 93 -4.86 -2.09 -18.65
C ILE A 93 -4.72 -1.14 -19.84
N VAL A 94 -3.70 -0.27 -19.85
CA VAL A 94 -3.60 0.81 -20.86
C VAL A 94 -2.61 0.56 -21.99
N TYR A 95 -1.64 -0.35 -21.81
CA TYR A 95 -0.61 -0.65 -22.81
C TYR A 95 -0.68 -2.08 -23.34
N ASP A 96 -1.46 -2.97 -22.70
CA ASP A 96 -1.46 -4.42 -22.97
C ASP A 96 -0.04 -5.03 -22.85
N ASP A 97 0.79 -4.44 -21.99
CA ASP A 97 2.17 -4.85 -21.75
C ASP A 97 2.55 -4.55 -20.29
N VAL A 98 3.00 -5.57 -19.57
CA VAL A 98 3.38 -5.47 -18.16
C VAL A 98 4.66 -4.65 -17.96
N HIS A 99 5.55 -4.62 -18.95
CA HIS A 99 6.84 -3.93 -18.94
C HIS A 99 6.77 -2.48 -19.46
N ALA A 100 5.59 -2.03 -19.88
CA ALA A 100 5.45 -0.71 -20.47
C ALA A 100 5.76 0.42 -19.47
N GLY A 101 6.71 1.29 -19.82
CA GLY A 101 6.96 2.52 -19.07
C GLY A 101 7.93 2.43 -17.89
N ASP A 102 8.64 1.29 -17.71
CA ASP A 102 9.66 1.11 -16.66
C ASP A 102 10.83 2.11 -16.75
N PHE A 103 11.04 2.77 -17.91
CA PHE A 103 12.20 3.62 -18.19
C PHE A 103 11.94 5.14 -18.23
N ALA A 104 10.70 5.63 -18.18
CA ALA A 104 10.38 7.04 -18.45
C ALA A 104 9.47 7.68 -17.37
N TRP A 105 9.89 7.53 -16.12
CA TRP A 105 9.06 7.64 -14.92
C TRP A 105 8.16 8.90 -14.82
N PHE A 106 8.68 10.11 -15.07
CA PHE A 106 7.89 11.35 -14.94
C PHE A 106 6.91 11.62 -16.10
N PHE A 107 7.30 11.32 -17.34
CA PHE A 107 6.46 11.61 -18.52
C PHE A 107 5.45 10.50 -18.81
N ALA A 108 5.81 9.25 -18.49
CA ALA A 108 4.94 8.10 -18.67
C ALA A 108 3.70 8.16 -17.77
N ASP A 109 3.79 8.71 -16.55
CA ASP A 109 2.65 8.71 -15.63
C ASP A 109 1.54 9.68 -16.04
N THR A 110 1.94 10.82 -16.61
CA THR A 110 1.01 11.75 -17.26
C THR A 110 0.25 11.10 -18.42
N GLU A 111 0.94 10.34 -19.27
CA GLU A 111 0.33 9.62 -20.39
C GLU A 111 -0.59 8.50 -19.88
N ARG A 112 -0.12 7.71 -18.92
CA ARG A 112 -0.90 6.65 -18.26
C ARG A 112 -2.21 7.20 -17.68
N GLY A 113 -2.17 8.33 -16.98
CA GLY A 113 -3.37 8.97 -16.43
C GLY A 113 -4.39 9.35 -17.52
N LYS A 114 -3.93 9.83 -18.69
CA LYS A 114 -4.83 10.11 -19.82
C LYS A 114 -5.43 8.85 -20.40
N LEU A 115 -4.61 7.83 -20.66
CA LEU A 115 -5.08 6.56 -21.21
C LEU A 115 -6.05 5.86 -20.25
N LEU A 116 -5.79 5.92 -18.94
CA LEU A 116 -6.71 5.44 -17.91
C LEU A 116 -8.05 6.17 -17.96
N CYS A 117 -8.05 7.50 -18.10
CA CYS A 117 -9.29 8.27 -18.25
C CYS A 117 -10.04 7.94 -19.54
N GLU A 118 -9.33 7.74 -20.67
CA GLU A 118 -9.94 7.32 -21.93
C GLU A 118 -10.56 5.93 -21.83
N TRP A 119 -9.86 4.99 -21.21
CA TRP A 119 -10.31 3.63 -20.95
C TRP A 119 -11.48 3.58 -19.97
N GLY A 120 -11.39 4.29 -18.84
CA GLY A 120 -12.37 4.26 -17.75
C GLY A 120 -13.73 4.85 -18.14
N ARG A 121 -13.74 5.75 -19.13
CA ARG A 121 -14.97 6.38 -19.65
C ARG A 121 -16.03 5.37 -20.10
N GLN A 122 -15.62 4.21 -20.63
CA GLN A 122 -16.55 3.18 -21.08
C GLN A 122 -17.34 2.52 -19.93
N TYR A 123 -16.85 2.63 -18.69
CA TYR A 123 -17.46 2.10 -17.48
C TYR A 123 -18.08 3.20 -16.58
N GLY A 124 -18.02 4.47 -17.01
CA GLY A 124 -18.45 5.59 -16.19
C GLY A 124 -17.52 5.88 -15.00
N ILE A 125 -16.26 5.43 -15.06
CA ILE A 125 -15.21 5.79 -14.09
C ILE A 125 -14.80 7.24 -14.34
N GLU A 126 -14.75 8.03 -13.28
CA GLU A 126 -14.47 9.47 -13.33
C GLU A 126 -13.05 9.82 -12.85
N GLY A 127 -12.39 8.87 -12.18
CA GLY A 127 -11.02 9.01 -11.71
C GLY A 127 -10.46 7.74 -11.10
N PHE A 128 -9.21 7.83 -10.65
CA PHE A 128 -8.44 6.72 -10.12
C PHE A 128 -7.77 7.11 -8.81
N VAL A 129 -7.90 6.27 -7.80
CA VAL A 129 -7.20 6.42 -6.54
C VAL A 129 -5.97 5.52 -6.57
N ARG A 130 -4.83 6.05 -6.12
CA ARG A 130 -3.56 5.33 -6.03
C ARG A 130 -2.85 5.68 -4.74
N GLU A 131 -1.90 4.85 -4.34
CA GLU A 131 -1.19 4.98 -3.06
C GLU A 131 0.33 5.07 -3.25
N GLU A 132 0.95 6.08 -2.63
CA GLU A 132 2.37 6.15 -2.31
C GLU A 132 2.48 6.39 -0.79
N ALA A 133 3.42 7.20 -0.28
CA ALA A 133 3.40 7.60 1.13
C ALA A 133 2.02 8.11 1.61
N THR A 134 1.22 8.72 0.72
CA THR A 134 -0.20 8.95 0.96
C THR A 134 -1.03 8.60 -0.29
N TYR A 135 -2.35 8.78 -0.21
CA TYR A 135 -3.24 8.64 -1.36
C TYR A 135 -3.22 9.85 -2.31
N GLU A 136 -3.33 9.55 -3.59
CA GLU A 136 -3.54 10.50 -4.68
C GLU A 136 -4.76 10.13 -5.54
N LEU A 137 -5.33 11.14 -6.18
CA LEU A 137 -6.45 11.06 -7.11
C LEU A 137 -5.99 11.54 -8.49
N ILE A 138 -6.12 10.67 -9.48
CA ILE A 138 -6.23 11.07 -10.89
C ILE A 138 -7.68 11.40 -11.13
N TRP A 139 -7.98 12.63 -11.54
CA TRP A 139 -9.34 13.02 -11.88
C TRP A 139 -9.45 13.43 -13.34
N CYS A 140 -10.41 12.84 -14.05
CA CYS A 140 -10.49 12.93 -15.50
C CYS A 140 -11.13 14.24 -16.00
N ASP A 141 -12.06 14.82 -15.24
CA ASP A 141 -12.69 16.10 -15.58
C ASP A 141 -13.06 16.90 -14.32
N PHE A 142 -12.26 17.91 -14.00
CA PHE A 142 -12.44 18.78 -12.82
C PHE A 142 -13.70 19.66 -12.85
N SER A 143 -14.42 19.71 -13.97
CA SER A 143 -15.73 20.38 -14.04
C SER A 143 -16.88 19.49 -13.53
N VAL A 144 -16.62 18.20 -13.31
CA VAL A 144 -17.59 17.20 -12.88
C VAL A 144 -17.27 16.72 -11.46
N GLY A 145 -18.28 16.69 -10.59
CA GLY A 145 -18.18 16.10 -9.24
C GLY A 145 -17.29 16.86 -8.24
N LEU A 146 -16.49 17.82 -8.69
CA LEU A 146 -15.61 18.63 -7.84
C LEU A 146 -15.97 20.12 -7.89
N GLN A 147 -15.79 20.80 -6.77
CA GLN A 147 -15.89 22.25 -6.64
C GLN A 147 -14.54 22.82 -6.20
N LEU A 148 -14.02 23.81 -6.94
CA LEU A 148 -12.86 24.58 -6.49
C LEU A 148 -13.26 25.46 -5.29
N ILE A 149 -12.59 25.27 -4.16
CA ILE A 149 -12.81 26.03 -2.93
C ILE A 149 -11.84 27.21 -2.84
N SER A 150 -10.57 26.98 -3.15
CA SER A 150 -9.53 28.01 -3.07
C SER A 150 -8.36 27.74 -4.01
N ALA A 151 -7.71 28.83 -4.43
CA ALA A 151 -6.43 28.82 -5.13
C ALA A 151 -5.48 29.77 -4.40
N THR A 152 -4.46 29.20 -3.74
CA THR A 152 -3.56 29.95 -2.85
C THR A 152 -2.15 29.94 -3.40
N ASP A 153 -1.49 31.09 -3.48
CA ASP A 153 -0.07 31.17 -3.83
C ASP A 153 0.79 30.57 -2.70
N MET A 154 1.62 29.57 -3.01
CA MET A 154 2.53 28.91 -2.05
C MET A 154 3.93 29.55 -2.03
N LEU A 155 4.05 30.76 -2.57
CA LEU A 155 5.27 31.55 -2.56
C LEU A 155 5.66 31.89 -1.13
N MET A 156 6.77 31.33 -0.65
CA MET A 156 7.36 31.71 0.62
C MET A 156 8.40 32.82 0.38
N PRO A 157 8.32 33.95 1.11
CA PRO A 157 9.34 34.99 1.01
C PRO A 157 10.69 34.43 1.47
N ALA A 158 11.74 34.68 0.68
CA ALA A 158 13.11 34.52 1.15
C ALA A 158 13.32 35.49 2.33
N SER A 159 13.77 34.99 3.47
CA SER A 159 14.17 35.86 4.60
C SER A 159 15.38 36.69 4.19
N ASP A 160 15.27 38.02 4.22
CA ASP A 160 16.37 38.95 3.94
C ASP A 160 17.54 38.82 4.96
N SER A 161 17.36 38.09 6.06
CA SER A 161 18.29 38.03 7.19
C SER A 161 18.94 36.67 7.44
N GLU A 162 18.84 35.70 6.51
CA GLU A 162 19.65 34.47 6.59
C GLU A 162 21.07 34.76 6.07
N PRO A 163 22.14 34.71 6.90
CA PRO A 163 23.51 35.07 6.50
C PRO A 163 24.18 34.10 5.50
N SER A 164 23.40 33.27 4.82
CA SER A 164 23.85 32.26 3.85
C SER A 164 23.32 32.51 2.44
N PHE A 165 22.77 33.71 2.16
CA PHE A 165 22.48 34.14 0.79
C PHE A 165 23.77 34.53 0.06
N VAL A 166 24.62 33.54 -0.18
CA VAL A 166 25.35 33.54 -1.45
C VAL A 166 24.29 33.27 -2.50
N THR A 167 23.75 34.33 -3.10
CA THR A 167 23.29 34.21 -4.49
C THR A 167 24.41 33.48 -5.23
N PRO A 168 24.20 32.28 -5.79
CA PRO A 168 25.14 31.78 -6.77
C PRO A 168 25.19 32.87 -7.83
N SER A 169 26.30 33.60 -7.85
CA SER A 169 26.57 34.65 -8.82
C SER A 169 26.39 34.02 -10.19
N HIS A 170 25.24 34.24 -10.84
CA HIS A 170 24.92 33.75 -12.19
C HIS A 170 25.83 32.61 -12.64
N SER A 171 25.82 31.47 -11.94
CA SER A 171 26.52 30.32 -12.49
C SER A 171 25.65 29.92 -13.66
N HIS A 172 26.26 29.82 -14.83
CA HIS A 172 25.63 29.38 -16.07
C HIS A 172 25.16 27.91 -16.00
N SER A 173 24.78 27.39 -14.84
CA SER A 173 24.48 25.99 -14.55
C SER A 173 23.00 25.78 -14.19
N HIS A 174 22.09 26.35 -14.97
CA HIS A 174 20.78 25.70 -15.19
C HIS A 174 20.94 24.23 -15.63
N ASP A 175 22.16 23.87 -16.03
CA ASP A 175 22.61 22.54 -16.42
C ASP A 175 22.84 21.57 -15.26
N ASP A 176 22.85 21.89 -13.96
CA ASP A 176 23.21 20.89 -12.93
C ASP A 176 22.09 19.85 -12.65
N PHE A 177 20.84 20.26 -12.41
CA PHE A 177 19.72 19.29 -12.26
C PHE A 177 19.40 18.59 -13.58
N SER A 178 19.33 19.35 -14.68
CA SER A 178 19.06 18.78 -16.01
C SER A 178 20.17 17.81 -16.42
N SER A 179 21.45 18.11 -16.16
CA SER A 179 22.54 17.15 -16.38
C SER A 179 22.52 16.00 -15.40
N GLN A 180 22.15 16.18 -14.13
CA GLN A 180 21.98 15.08 -13.18
C GLN A 180 20.86 14.12 -13.61
N VAL A 181 19.73 14.63 -14.10
CA VAL A 181 18.62 13.81 -14.62
C VAL A 181 18.98 13.17 -15.98
N LEU A 182 19.66 13.90 -16.87
CA LEU A 182 20.04 13.42 -18.21
C LEU A 182 21.30 12.56 -18.24
N ALA A 183 22.18 12.65 -17.23
CA ALA A 183 23.40 11.84 -17.12
C ALA A 183 23.18 10.52 -16.37
N GLN A 184 21.97 10.28 -15.86
CA GLN A 184 21.64 9.03 -15.20
C GLN A 184 21.46 7.91 -16.22
N THR A 185 22.18 6.81 -16.00
CA THR A 185 22.05 5.61 -16.84
C THR A 185 20.66 5.02 -16.72
N PRO A 186 20.05 4.55 -17.83
CA PRO A 186 18.81 3.79 -17.80
C PRO A 186 18.93 2.64 -16.79
N GLY A 187 18.06 2.61 -15.77
CA GLY A 187 18.05 1.60 -14.71
C GLY A 187 18.79 1.96 -13.41
N ARG A 188 19.41 3.15 -13.30
CA ARG A 188 20.02 3.64 -12.04
C ARG A 188 19.67 5.10 -11.79
N TRP A 189 18.37 5.41 -11.83
CA TRP A 189 17.88 6.76 -11.57
C TRP A 189 17.93 7.04 -10.05
N SER A 190 18.67 8.06 -9.67
CA SER A 190 18.77 8.58 -8.31
C SER A 190 18.00 9.89 -8.23
N PRO A 191 16.86 9.93 -7.53
CA PRO A 191 16.20 11.18 -7.22
C PRO A 191 17.18 12.14 -6.52
N PRO A 192 17.39 13.36 -7.04
CA PRO A 192 18.38 14.28 -6.51
C PRO A 192 17.94 14.81 -5.14
N ASP A 193 18.89 15.01 -4.22
CA ASP A 193 18.61 15.64 -2.93
C ASP A 193 18.04 17.04 -3.17
N MET A 194 16.76 17.24 -2.85
CA MET A 194 16.09 18.52 -3.08
C MET A 194 16.39 19.59 -2.03
N SER A 195 17.03 19.21 -0.91
CA SER A 195 17.36 20.10 0.22
C SER A 195 18.04 21.42 -0.21
N PRO A 196 19.00 21.42 -1.16
CA PRO A 196 19.65 22.65 -1.61
C PRO A 196 18.70 23.69 -2.22
N TRP A 197 17.56 23.27 -2.78
CA TRP A 197 16.58 24.14 -3.44
C TRP A 197 15.39 24.52 -2.55
N MET A 198 15.34 24.02 -1.31
CA MET A 198 14.25 24.29 -0.37
C MET A 198 14.56 25.41 0.63
N THR A 199 13.55 26.21 0.95
CA THR A 199 13.59 27.12 2.09
C THR A 199 13.45 26.33 3.40
N PRO A 200 13.78 26.92 4.57
CA PRO A 200 13.50 26.28 5.86
C PRO A 200 12.03 25.86 6.01
N TYR A 201 11.10 26.64 5.43
CA TYR A 201 9.69 26.25 5.36
C TYR A 201 9.49 25.01 4.49
N GLY A 202 10.13 24.91 3.32
CA GLY A 202 10.07 23.75 2.44
C GLY A 202 10.52 22.46 3.15
N GLU A 203 11.64 22.50 3.87
CA GLU A 203 12.11 21.36 4.68
C GLU A 203 11.08 20.93 5.73
N TRP A 204 10.46 21.90 6.41
CA TRP A 204 9.40 21.62 7.39
C TRP A 204 8.13 21.04 6.75
N HIS A 205 7.82 21.40 5.50
CA HIS A 205 6.71 20.82 4.75
C HIS A 205 6.99 19.36 4.37
N GLN A 206 8.23 19.02 3.99
CA GLN A 206 8.60 17.62 3.75
C GLN A 206 8.42 16.75 4.99
N TRP A 207 8.84 17.23 6.16
CA TRP A 207 8.57 16.56 7.43
C TRP A 207 7.05 16.44 7.71
N SER A 208 6.28 17.47 7.36
CA SER A 208 4.82 17.46 7.53
C SER A 208 4.13 16.46 6.60
N MET A 209 4.62 16.29 5.37
CA MET A 209 4.17 15.26 4.44
C MET A 209 4.41 13.87 5.03
N TYR A 210 5.58 13.63 5.60
CA TYR A 210 5.86 12.36 6.26
C TYR A 210 4.95 12.07 7.44
N ARG A 211 4.69 13.08 8.28
CA ARG A 211 3.71 12.95 9.36
C ARG A 211 2.32 12.62 8.82
N ALA A 212 1.90 13.27 7.73
CA ALA A 212 0.63 12.97 7.07
C ALA A 212 0.57 11.53 6.54
N ALA A 213 1.66 11.03 5.95
CA ALA A 213 1.81 9.64 5.53
C ALA A 213 1.63 8.66 6.69
N SER A 214 2.25 8.95 7.84
CA SER A 214 2.19 8.09 9.02
C SER A 214 0.78 7.95 9.63
N TRP A 215 -0.16 8.86 9.33
CA TRP A 215 -1.55 8.76 9.80
C TRP A 215 -2.26 7.54 9.24
N HIS A 216 -1.88 7.12 8.03
CA HIS A 216 -2.56 6.09 7.26
C HIS A 216 -1.87 4.72 7.32
N HIS A 217 -0.73 4.62 8.00
CA HIS A 217 0.05 3.37 8.11
C HIS A 217 -0.75 2.19 8.68
N THR A 218 -1.61 2.44 9.67
CA THR A 218 -2.47 1.41 10.30
C THR A 218 -3.94 1.77 10.27
N ARG A 219 -4.31 2.82 9.53
CA ARG A 219 -5.67 3.34 9.48
C ARG A 219 -6.03 3.64 8.04
N ALA A 220 -7.10 3.03 7.57
CA ALA A 220 -7.64 3.33 6.25
C ALA A 220 -8.02 4.83 6.15
N ASP A 221 -7.79 5.42 4.99
CA ASP A 221 -8.24 6.77 4.71
C ASP A 221 -9.76 6.78 4.52
N THR A 222 -10.48 7.37 5.46
CA THR A 222 -11.95 7.38 5.50
C THR A 222 -12.60 8.14 4.34
N ARG A 223 -11.80 8.82 3.50
CA ARG A 223 -12.29 9.49 2.28
C ARG A 223 -12.46 8.51 1.12
N ILE A 224 -11.95 7.29 1.25
CA ILE A 224 -12.08 6.21 0.28
C ILE A 224 -13.06 5.18 0.85
N THR A 225 -14.09 4.83 0.09
CA THR A 225 -15.03 3.77 0.44
C THR A 225 -14.86 2.65 -0.58
N PRO A 226 -14.22 1.52 -0.22
CA PRO A 226 -14.07 0.40 -1.14
C PRO A 226 -15.40 -0.32 -1.35
N HIS A 227 -15.51 -0.99 -2.50
CA HIS A 227 -16.61 -1.90 -2.84
C HIS A 227 -16.05 -3.32 -3.01
N PRO A 228 -15.83 -4.09 -1.91
CA PRO A 228 -15.24 -5.42 -1.96
C PRO A 228 -15.99 -6.40 -2.87
N GLU A 229 -17.30 -6.22 -3.02
CA GLU A 229 -18.19 -6.98 -3.91
C GLU A 229 -17.78 -6.95 -5.40
N TYR A 230 -16.93 -6.00 -5.79
CA TYR A 230 -16.36 -5.86 -7.14
C TYR A 230 -14.82 -5.91 -7.14
N LEU A 231 -14.20 -6.39 -6.05
CA LEU A 231 -12.75 -6.51 -5.95
C LEU A 231 -12.21 -7.57 -6.92
N VAL A 232 -11.29 -7.16 -7.78
CA VAL A 232 -10.49 -8.06 -8.62
C VAL A 232 -9.07 -8.12 -8.05
N THR A 233 -8.53 -9.32 -7.89
CA THR A 233 -7.21 -9.54 -7.29
C THR A 233 -6.43 -10.60 -8.05
N LEU A 234 -5.19 -10.30 -8.42
CA LEU A 234 -4.27 -11.22 -9.10
C LEU A 234 -3.62 -12.25 -8.16
N TYR A 235 -4.02 -12.27 -6.88
CA TYR A 235 -3.64 -13.31 -5.92
C TYR A 235 -4.55 -14.55 -5.99
N ASP A 236 -5.59 -14.56 -6.83
CA ASP A 236 -6.45 -15.73 -6.99
C ASP A 236 -5.67 -16.91 -7.62
N PRO A 237 -5.77 -18.14 -7.08
CA PRO A 237 -5.13 -19.33 -7.63
C PRO A 237 -5.48 -19.67 -9.09
N VAL A 238 -6.53 -19.07 -9.66
CA VAL A 238 -6.85 -19.17 -11.09
C VAL A 238 -5.71 -18.67 -11.97
N TYR A 239 -4.93 -17.69 -11.50
CA TYR A 239 -3.78 -17.14 -12.21
C TYR A 239 -2.53 -17.97 -11.93
N SER A 240 -2.49 -19.17 -12.53
CA SER A 240 -1.46 -20.16 -12.27
C SER A 240 -0.03 -19.68 -12.58
N SER A 241 0.12 -18.76 -13.54
CA SER A 241 1.41 -18.15 -13.89
C SER A 241 2.01 -17.31 -12.76
N LEU A 242 1.18 -16.77 -11.87
CA LEU A 242 1.60 -15.98 -10.69
C LEU A 242 1.72 -16.80 -9.40
N ALA A 243 1.54 -18.13 -9.45
CA ALA A 243 1.52 -18.97 -8.25
C ALA A 243 2.83 -18.90 -7.44
N ALA A 244 3.96 -18.54 -8.07
CA ALA A 244 5.24 -18.37 -7.41
C ALA A 244 5.24 -17.20 -6.41
N ASN A 245 4.47 -16.13 -6.66
CA ASN A 245 4.39 -14.97 -5.78
C ASN A 245 3.98 -15.34 -4.35
N ASN A 246 3.13 -16.36 -4.19
CA ASN A 246 2.66 -16.83 -2.88
C ASN A 246 3.78 -17.41 -1.97
N ARG A 247 5.01 -17.53 -2.48
CA ARG A 247 6.21 -18.00 -1.75
C ARG A 247 7.28 -16.93 -1.57
N LEU A 248 7.07 -15.74 -2.14
CA LEU A 248 8.00 -14.63 -2.07
C LEU A 248 7.62 -13.69 -0.92
N SER A 249 8.54 -12.80 -0.54
CA SER A 249 8.18 -11.69 0.35
C SER A 249 7.33 -10.67 -0.42
N ARG A 250 6.48 -9.91 0.30
CA ARG A 250 5.51 -8.98 -0.32
C ARG A 250 6.16 -7.94 -1.24
N LEU A 251 7.39 -7.51 -0.94
CA LEU A 251 8.12 -6.54 -1.77
C LEU A 251 8.67 -7.14 -3.08
N GLU A 252 8.74 -8.46 -3.19
CA GLU A 252 9.19 -9.18 -4.38
C GLU A 252 8.03 -9.59 -5.29
N HIS A 253 6.78 -9.46 -4.80
CA HIS A 253 5.59 -9.73 -5.60
C HIS A 253 5.56 -8.79 -6.82
N ASN A 254 5.42 -9.37 -7.99
CA ASN A 254 5.35 -8.63 -9.24
C ASN A 254 4.42 -9.35 -10.23
N LEU A 255 4.07 -8.70 -11.33
CA LEU A 255 3.17 -9.30 -12.33
C LEU A 255 3.92 -9.69 -13.62
N VAL A 256 5.26 -9.69 -13.63
CA VAL A 256 6.03 -9.88 -14.88
C VAL A 256 5.89 -11.28 -15.47
N ASP A 257 5.60 -12.27 -14.62
CA ASP A 257 5.40 -13.66 -15.05
C ASP A 257 3.95 -13.96 -15.49
N LEU A 258 3.06 -12.96 -15.52
CA LEU A 258 1.67 -13.14 -15.94
C LEU A 258 1.59 -13.60 -17.40
N SER A 259 1.05 -14.80 -17.64
CA SER A 259 0.91 -15.33 -19.00
C SER A 259 -0.16 -14.61 -19.81
N ASP A 260 -0.14 -14.79 -21.14
CA ASP A 260 -1.17 -14.24 -22.04
C ASP A 260 -2.57 -14.77 -21.69
N GLU A 261 -2.68 -16.05 -21.36
CA GLU A 261 -3.94 -16.69 -20.98
C GLU A 261 -4.49 -16.12 -19.65
N ASP A 262 -3.64 -16.02 -18.63
CA ASP A 262 -4.03 -15.47 -17.33
C ASP A 262 -4.37 -13.97 -17.42
N ARG A 263 -3.67 -13.23 -18.30
CA ARG A 263 -3.99 -11.83 -18.61
C ARG A 263 -5.38 -11.69 -19.23
N GLU A 264 -5.73 -12.52 -20.21
CA GLU A 264 -7.07 -12.52 -20.80
C GLU A 264 -8.17 -12.83 -19.78
N ILE A 265 -7.91 -13.79 -18.87
CA ILE A 265 -8.83 -14.11 -17.77
C ILE A 265 -9.00 -12.91 -16.84
N PHE A 266 -7.91 -12.25 -16.45
CA PHE A 266 -7.92 -11.05 -15.62
C PHE A 266 -8.73 -9.91 -16.25
N LEU A 267 -8.44 -9.56 -17.51
CA LEU A 267 -9.11 -8.46 -18.21
C LEU A 267 -10.62 -8.74 -18.38
N LYS A 268 -10.99 -10.00 -18.63
CA LYS A 268 -12.40 -10.41 -18.71
C LYS A 268 -13.10 -10.32 -17.35
N GLU A 269 -12.44 -10.72 -16.27
CA GLU A 269 -13.01 -10.57 -14.92
C GLU A 269 -13.18 -9.10 -14.54
N LEU A 270 -12.18 -8.26 -14.85
CA LEU A 270 -12.23 -6.81 -14.61
C LEU A 270 -13.38 -6.14 -15.36
N ASP A 271 -13.56 -6.43 -16.66
CA ASP A 271 -14.71 -5.93 -17.43
C ASP A 271 -16.05 -6.35 -16.79
N GLY A 272 -16.17 -7.62 -16.39
CA GLY A 272 -17.37 -8.15 -15.74
C GLY A 272 -17.69 -7.45 -14.41
N ALA A 273 -16.69 -7.27 -13.55
CA ALA A 273 -16.86 -6.60 -12.26
C ALA A 273 -17.26 -5.12 -12.43
N LEU A 274 -16.65 -4.41 -13.37
CA LEU A 274 -16.95 -3.00 -13.64
C LEU A 274 -18.34 -2.81 -14.25
N ARG A 275 -18.77 -3.70 -15.15
CA ARG A 275 -20.14 -3.68 -15.69
C ARG A 275 -21.16 -3.98 -14.62
N ALA A 276 -20.91 -4.99 -13.78
CA ALA A 276 -21.79 -5.33 -12.67
C ALA A 276 -21.96 -4.15 -11.71
N TRP A 277 -20.87 -3.49 -11.33
CA TRP A 277 -20.92 -2.28 -10.51
C TRP A 277 -21.71 -1.15 -11.17
N ASN A 278 -21.55 -0.95 -12.47
CA ASN A 278 -22.26 0.11 -13.18
C ASN A 278 -23.77 -0.16 -13.32
N ASP A 279 -24.15 -1.44 -13.40
CA ASP A 279 -25.55 -1.86 -13.50
C ASP A 279 -26.26 -1.92 -12.14
N ASP A 280 -25.51 -1.93 -11.03
CA ASP A 280 -26.05 -1.97 -9.67
C ASP A 280 -26.52 -0.59 -9.19
N ALA A 281 -27.53 -0.04 -9.88
CA ALA A 281 -28.11 1.26 -9.56
C ALA A 281 -28.99 1.26 -8.29
N LYS A 282 -29.11 0.13 -7.58
CA LYS A 282 -30.04 -0.06 -6.45
C LYS A 282 -29.53 -0.92 -5.28
N ASP A 283 -28.27 -1.32 -5.28
CA ASP A 283 -27.70 -2.28 -4.31
C ASP A 283 -28.48 -3.61 -4.26
N GLU A 284 -29.14 -3.98 -5.37
CA GLU A 284 -29.97 -5.19 -5.46
C GLU A 284 -29.14 -6.42 -5.87
N GLY A 285 -27.90 -6.20 -6.35
CA GLY A 285 -27.02 -7.24 -6.91
C GLY A 285 -25.98 -7.83 -5.97
N VAL A 286 -25.83 -7.28 -4.76
CA VAL A 286 -24.75 -7.60 -3.82
C VAL A 286 -25.30 -8.16 -2.51
N SER A 287 -24.49 -8.91 -1.76
CA SER A 287 -25.00 -9.61 -0.57
C SER A 287 -25.22 -8.72 0.67
N GLY A 288 -24.67 -7.50 0.67
CA GLY A 288 -24.68 -6.58 1.81
C GLY A 288 -23.75 -7.00 2.97
N VAL A 289 -22.89 -8.00 2.76
CA VAL A 289 -21.89 -8.41 3.75
C VAL A 289 -20.77 -7.37 3.81
N ASP A 290 -20.48 -6.90 5.03
CA ASP A 290 -19.36 -6.00 5.28
C ASP A 290 -18.03 -6.78 5.35
N TRP A 291 -17.46 -7.06 4.18
CA TRP A 291 -16.19 -7.77 4.05
C TRP A 291 -15.00 -7.02 4.66
N VAL A 292 -15.04 -5.68 4.68
CA VAL A 292 -14.00 -4.86 5.32
C VAL A 292 -14.02 -5.09 6.83
N ALA A 293 -15.19 -5.02 7.45
CA ALA A 293 -15.34 -5.28 8.88
C ALA A 293 -14.95 -6.72 9.25
N ILE A 294 -15.29 -7.71 8.42
CA ILE A 294 -14.88 -9.10 8.65
C ILE A 294 -13.36 -9.24 8.60
N ALA A 295 -12.70 -8.69 7.58
CA ALA A 295 -11.24 -8.74 7.48
C ALA A 295 -10.56 -8.05 8.67
N GLN A 296 -11.05 -6.88 9.07
CA GLN A 296 -10.54 -6.17 10.25
C GLN A 296 -10.77 -6.98 11.54
N ALA A 297 -11.91 -7.63 11.70
CA ALA A 297 -12.21 -8.44 12.88
C ALA A 297 -11.30 -9.67 13.00
N VAL A 298 -10.84 -10.25 11.87
CA VAL A 298 -9.81 -11.30 11.88
C VAL A 298 -8.51 -10.72 12.45
N VAL A 299 -8.05 -9.59 11.92
CA VAL A 299 -6.82 -8.91 12.36
C VAL A 299 -6.88 -8.57 13.84
N ASP A 300 -7.93 -7.86 14.28
CA ASP A 300 -8.08 -7.39 15.66
C ASP A 300 -8.15 -8.55 16.66
N ARG A 301 -8.76 -9.67 16.27
CA ARG A 301 -8.96 -10.81 17.16
C ARG A 301 -7.72 -11.67 17.35
N THR A 302 -6.84 -11.74 16.35
CA THR A 302 -5.72 -12.68 16.37
C THR A 302 -4.35 -12.01 16.36
N GLY A 303 -4.24 -10.80 15.82
CA GLY A 303 -2.96 -10.14 15.52
C GLY A 303 -2.08 -9.90 16.74
N ASP A 304 -2.65 -9.32 17.81
CA ASP A 304 -1.90 -9.06 19.04
C ASP A 304 -1.53 -10.36 19.77
N THR A 305 -2.41 -11.35 19.77
CA THR A 305 -2.16 -12.63 20.45
C THR A 305 -1.08 -13.45 19.75
N LEU A 306 -1.01 -13.40 18.41
CA LEU A 306 0.09 -14.00 17.64
C LEU A 306 1.43 -13.33 17.96
N ALA A 307 1.45 -12.00 18.01
CA ALA A 307 2.65 -11.25 18.39
C ALA A 307 3.07 -11.52 19.85
N GLU A 308 2.11 -11.67 20.76
CA GLU A 308 2.37 -12.06 22.15
C GLU A 308 2.97 -13.47 22.23
N LEU A 309 2.40 -14.45 21.51
CA LEU A 309 2.96 -15.79 21.43
C LEU A 309 4.40 -15.77 20.92
N HIS A 310 4.67 -15.04 19.83
CA HIS A 310 6.04 -14.89 19.30
C HIS A 310 7.00 -14.30 20.34
N ALA A 311 6.63 -13.21 21.01
CA ALA A 311 7.47 -12.59 22.04
C ALA A 311 7.77 -13.56 23.19
N LEU A 312 6.76 -14.30 23.68
CA LEU A 312 6.89 -15.26 24.79
C LEU A 312 7.87 -16.41 24.48
N ILE A 313 7.99 -16.80 23.21
CA ILE A 313 8.82 -17.94 22.80
C ILE A 313 10.12 -17.53 22.07
N SER A 314 10.30 -16.25 21.79
CA SER A 314 11.52 -15.69 21.17
C SER A 314 12.47 -15.08 22.20
N ASP A 315 11.95 -14.24 23.11
CA ASP A 315 12.74 -13.48 24.09
C ASP A 315 12.93 -14.25 25.41
N ILE A 316 13.34 -15.51 25.29
CA ILE A 316 13.46 -16.41 26.43
C ILE A 316 14.71 -16.07 27.24
N HIS A 317 14.53 -15.68 28.51
CA HIS A 317 15.64 -15.44 29.42
C HIS A 317 16.47 -16.74 29.59
N PRO A 318 17.82 -16.71 29.59
CA PRO A 318 18.64 -17.92 29.69
C PRO A 318 18.39 -18.78 30.93
N ALA A 319 17.87 -18.18 32.00
CA ALA A 319 17.52 -18.86 33.25
C ALA A 319 16.03 -19.27 33.35
N ALA A 320 15.22 -19.06 32.29
CA ALA A 320 13.80 -19.37 32.31
C ALA A 320 13.54 -20.88 32.48
N HIS A 321 12.51 -21.21 33.25
CA HIS A 321 12.10 -22.60 33.43
C HIS A 321 11.28 -23.07 32.22
N ALA A 322 11.66 -24.21 31.64
CA ALA A 322 10.97 -24.76 30.46
C ALA A 322 9.46 -24.97 30.69
N THR A 323 9.05 -25.38 31.91
CA THR A 323 7.62 -25.52 32.26
C THR A 323 6.86 -24.20 32.15
N GLU A 324 7.49 -23.10 32.54
CA GLU A 324 6.88 -21.76 32.47
C GLU A 324 6.72 -21.31 31.02
N VAL A 325 7.77 -21.49 30.21
CA VAL A 325 7.73 -21.18 28.77
C VAL A 325 6.61 -21.96 28.07
N VAL A 326 6.54 -23.28 28.27
CA VAL A 326 5.49 -24.12 27.68
C VAL A 326 4.10 -23.74 28.21
N SER A 327 3.98 -23.43 29.50
CA SER A 327 2.71 -23.00 30.08
C SER A 327 2.22 -21.68 29.48
N ASN A 328 3.12 -20.72 29.25
CA ASN A 328 2.78 -19.43 28.65
C ASN A 328 2.39 -19.59 27.17
N ALA A 329 3.17 -20.36 26.40
CA ALA A 329 2.85 -20.68 25.01
C ALA A 329 1.48 -21.37 24.89
N ARG A 330 1.18 -22.33 25.77
CA ARG A 330 -0.15 -22.96 25.86
C ARG A 330 -1.27 -21.94 26.07
N LEU A 331 -1.07 -20.99 26.99
CA LEU A 331 -2.10 -19.99 27.32
C LEU A 331 -2.34 -19.02 26.16
N ALA A 332 -1.29 -18.56 25.47
CA ALA A 332 -1.42 -17.71 24.30
C ALA A 332 -2.10 -18.44 23.13
N ALA A 333 -1.70 -19.69 22.84
CA ALA A 333 -2.35 -20.52 21.84
C ALA A 333 -3.82 -20.81 22.18
N PHE A 334 -4.11 -21.05 23.47
CA PHE A 334 -5.48 -21.21 23.94
C PHE A 334 -6.31 -19.94 23.79
N ALA A 335 -5.75 -18.74 24.02
CA ALA A 335 -6.46 -17.47 23.86
C ALA A 335 -6.95 -17.26 22.42
N LEU A 336 -6.19 -17.70 21.41
CA LEU A 336 -6.62 -17.69 20.00
C LEU A 336 -7.86 -18.58 19.74
N LEU A 337 -8.04 -19.63 20.54
CA LEU A 337 -9.05 -20.67 20.31
C LEU A 337 -10.20 -20.64 21.31
N MET A 338 -10.07 -19.92 22.43
CA MET A 338 -10.89 -20.10 23.62
C MET A 338 -12.40 -20.01 23.37
N ALA A 339 -12.81 -19.16 22.43
CA ALA A 339 -14.23 -18.99 22.09
C ALA A 339 -14.85 -20.17 21.31
N TYR A 340 -14.04 -21.12 20.84
CA TYR A 340 -14.44 -22.24 19.99
C TYR A 340 -14.22 -23.60 20.67
N VAL A 341 -13.67 -23.58 21.88
CA VAL A 341 -13.32 -24.76 22.67
C VAL A 341 -14.52 -25.22 23.48
N ASP A 342 -14.85 -26.50 23.36
CA ASP A 342 -15.63 -27.17 24.39
C ASP A 342 -14.68 -27.51 25.55
N HIS A 343 -14.71 -26.67 26.59
CA HIS A 343 -13.81 -26.83 27.74
C HIS A 343 -14.04 -28.16 28.47
N THR A 344 -15.28 -28.67 28.47
CA THR A 344 -15.60 -29.92 29.16
C THR A 344 -15.02 -31.12 28.43
N ALA A 345 -15.04 -31.08 27.10
CA ALA A 345 -14.42 -32.09 26.26
C ALA A 345 -12.89 -32.01 26.32
N LEU A 346 -12.30 -30.81 26.14
CA LEU A 346 -10.85 -30.65 26.04
C LEU A 346 -10.10 -30.98 27.34
N PHE A 347 -10.69 -30.61 28.48
CA PHE A 347 -10.11 -30.83 29.81
C PHE A 347 -10.76 -31.98 30.58
N ALA A 348 -11.38 -32.91 29.86
CA ALA A 348 -11.97 -34.10 30.45
C ALA A 348 -10.90 -34.89 31.26
N PRO A 349 -11.21 -35.34 32.48
CA PRO A 349 -10.28 -36.14 33.26
C PRO A 349 -9.86 -37.40 32.49
N ARG A 350 -8.55 -37.65 32.38
CA ARG A 350 -7.98 -38.82 31.67
C ARG A 350 -8.26 -38.86 30.16
N ILE A 351 -8.51 -37.70 29.54
CA ILE A 351 -8.54 -37.60 28.08
C ILE A 351 -7.26 -38.21 27.49
N THR A 352 -7.41 -39.07 26.49
CA THR A 352 -6.26 -39.64 25.77
C THR A 352 -5.72 -38.63 24.74
N THR A 353 -4.48 -38.81 24.30
CA THR A 353 -3.91 -37.98 23.23
C THR A 353 -4.78 -38.00 21.98
N ALA A 354 -5.27 -39.16 21.55
CA ALA A 354 -6.12 -39.28 20.36
C ALA A 354 -7.47 -38.55 20.50
N GLU A 355 -8.12 -38.64 21.67
CA GLU A 355 -9.35 -37.90 21.93
C GLU A 355 -9.11 -36.39 21.94
N ARG A 356 -8.00 -35.94 22.54
CA ARG A 356 -7.57 -34.54 22.53
C ARG A 356 -7.35 -34.04 21.11
N SER A 357 -6.63 -34.80 20.27
CA SER A 357 -6.42 -34.46 18.86
C SER A 357 -7.75 -34.30 18.13
N SER A 358 -8.71 -35.21 18.37
CA SER A 358 -10.04 -35.14 17.77
C SER A 358 -10.80 -33.88 18.20
N VAL A 359 -10.79 -33.55 19.50
CA VAL A 359 -11.45 -32.34 20.02
C VAL A 359 -10.82 -31.09 19.39
N LEU A 360 -9.50 -31.01 19.32
CA LEU A 360 -8.79 -29.86 18.75
C LEU A 360 -8.97 -29.73 17.24
N ALA A 361 -9.12 -30.84 16.52
CA ALA A 361 -9.49 -30.81 15.10
C ALA A 361 -10.88 -30.17 14.89
N ASP A 362 -11.86 -30.52 15.73
CA ASP A 362 -13.19 -29.90 15.69
C ASP A 362 -13.16 -28.42 16.09
N VAL A 363 -12.34 -28.05 17.08
CA VAL A 363 -12.10 -26.64 17.47
C VAL A 363 -11.52 -25.86 16.29
N SER A 364 -10.48 -26.36 15.64
CA SER A 364 -9.85 -25.72 14.47
C SER A 364 -10.86 -25.50 13.35
N LYS A 365 -11.71 -26.51 13.06
CA LYS A 365 -12.77 -26.40 12.05
C LYS A 365 -13.83 -25.36 12.39
N ARG A 366 -14.26 -25.25 13.65
CA ARG A 366 -15.22 -24.21 14.07
C ARG A 366 -14.60 -22.82 14.00
N CYS A 367 -13.35 -22.71 14.45
CA CYS A 367 -12.57 -21.48 14.44
C CYS A 367 -12.38 -20.93 13.02
N SER A 368 -12.13 -21.81 12.02
CA SER A 368 -11.87 -21.39 10.64
C SER A 368 -13.07 -20.75 9.93
N VAL A 369 -14.29 -20.95 10.41
CA VAL A 369 -15.52 -20.44 9.79
C VAL A 369 -16.32 -19.51 10.70
N VAL A 370 -15.72 -19.02 11.81
CA VAL A 370 -16.45 -18.21 12.80
C VAL A 370 -17.10 -16.96 12.18
N PHE A 371 -16.40 -16.30 11.26
CA PHE A 371 -16.87 -15.06 10.66
C PHE A 371 -17.81 -15.29 9.47
N THR A 372 -17.72 -16.45 8.82
CA THR A 372 -18.35 -16.69 7.51
C THR A 372 -19.35 -17.84 7.50
N GLY A 373 -19.39 -18.69 8.52
CA GLY A 373 -20.20 -19.91 8.53
C GLY A 373 -21.71 -19.68 8.50
N HIS A 374 -22.15 -18.44 8.74
CA HIS A 374 -23.55 -18.03 8.59
C HIS A 374 -23.89 -17.51 7.17
N ILE A 375 -22.87 -17.22 6.35
CA ILE A 375 -22.97 -16.59 5.03
C ILE A 375 -23.32 -17.61 3.94
N ASP A 376 -23.36 -18.91 4.24
CA ASP A 376 -23.82 -19.97 3.32
C ASP A 376 -25.35 -20.11 3.26
N ALA A 377 -26.10 -19.27 3.98
CA ALA A 377 -27.56 -19.29 3.92
C ALA A 377 -28.07 -18.85 2.54
N PRO A 378 -29.17 -19.42 2.00
CA PRO A 378 -29.77 -19.01 0.73
C PRO A 378 -30.15 -17.52 0.62
N ALA A 379 -30.11 -16.80 1.74
CA ALA A 379 -30.33 -15.36 1.83
C ALA A 379 -29.16 -14.54 1.25
N TYR A 380 -27.93 -15.08 1.23
CA TYR A 380 -26.76 -14.36 0.72
C TYR A 380 -26.55 -14.67 -0.76
N ASN A 381 -26.96 -13.76 -1.63
CA ASN A 381 -26.69 -13.84 -3.07
C ASN A 381 -25.28 -13.29 -3.36
N LEU A 382 -24.24 -14.05 -3.01
CA LEU A 382 -22.85 -13.62 -3.14
C LEU A 382 -22.42 -13.44 -4.60
N THR A 383 -21.70 -12.35 -4.89
CA THR A 383 -20.96 -12.20 -6.15
C THR A 383 -19.79 -13.20 -6.24
N LEU A 384 -19.14 -13.28 -7.40
CA LEU A 384 -17.92 -14.10 -7.55
C LEU A 384 -16.81 -13.61 -6.62
N GLN A 385 -16.68 -12.29 -6.51
CA GLN A 385 -15.68 -11.59 -5.70
C GLN A 385 -15.95 -11.82 -4.21
N GLU A 386 -17.22 -11.78 -3.79
CA GLU A 386 -17.59 -12.08 -2.39
C GLU A 386 -17.33 -13.54 -2.01
N ARG A 387 -17.58 -14.49 -2.92
CA ARG A 387 -17.19 -15.90 -2.70
C ARG A 387 -15.69 -16.04 -2.49
N ARG A 388 -14.88 -15.32 -3.28
CA ARG A 388 -13.42 -15.29 -3.12
C ARG A 388 -13.01 -14.70 -1.77
N LEU A 389 -13.62 -13.59 -1.36
CA LEU A 389 -13.39 -12.98 -0.05
C LEU A 389 -13.75 -13.92 1.10
N LYS A 390 -14.87 -14.64 1.00
CA LYS A 390 -15.26 -15.70 1.94
C LYS A 390 -14.17 -16.76 2.08
N HIS A 391 -13.71 -17.30 0.96
CA HIS A 391 -12.65 -18.31 0.94
C HIS A 391 -11.31 -17.78 1.49
N ALA A 392 -10.97 -16.52 1.22
CA ALA A 392 -9.77 -15.90 1.77
C ALA A 392 -9.84 -15.78 3.30
N VAL A 393 -10.96 -15.30 3.84
CA VAL A 393 -11.20 -15.21 5.29
C VAL A 393 -11.14 -16.58 5.95
N GLU A 394 -11.78 -17.58 5.35
CA GLU A 394 -11.78 -18.96 5.86
C GLU A 394 -10.38 -19.59 5.80
N GLY A 395 -9.63 -19.36 4.72
CA GLY A 395 -8.26 -19.86 4.56
C GLY A 395 -7.28 -19.24 5.55
N VAL A 396 -7.33 -17.92 5.74
CA VAL A 396 -6.53 -17.21 6.75
C VAL A 396 -6.87 -17.73 8.16
N SER A 397 -8.16 -17.80 8.49
CA SER A 397 -8.62 -18.28 9.78
C SER A 397 -8.21 -19.74 10.00
N GLN A 398 -8.39 -20.61 9.01
CA GLN A 398 -7.98 -22.01 9.07
C GLN A 398 -6.49 -22.18 9.40
N ARG A 399 -5.62 -21.40 8.75
CA ARG A 399 -4.17 -21.47 8.99
C ARG A 399 -3.81 -21.04 10.41
N ILE A 400 -4.39 -19.94 10.90
CA ILE A 400 -4.21 -19.45 12.28
C ILE A 400 -4.71 -20.48 13.29
N CYS A 401 -5.95 -20.97 13.11
CA CYS A 401 -6.59 -21.91 14.03
C CYS A 401 -5.88 -23.26 14.06
N SER A 402 -5.40 -23.75 12.92
CA SER A 402 -4.65 -25.01 12.84
C SER A 402 -3.30 -24.90 13.54
N PHE A 403 -2.58 -23.79 13.32
CA PHE A 403 -1.33 -23.51 14.03
C PHE A 403 -1.55 -23.45 15.55
N ALA A 404 -2.50 -22.63 16.01
CA ALA A 404 -2.81 -22.50 17.43
C ALA A 404 -3.24 -23.84 18.06
N SER A 405 -4.00 -24.67 17.33
CA SER A 405 -4.45 -25.97 17.82
C SER A 405 -3.29 -26.94 17.98
N GLY A 406 -2.34 -26.93 17.04
CA GLY A 406 -1.11 -27.74 17.12
C GLY A 406 -0.23 -27.34 18.32
N VAL A 407 0.02 -26.04 18.50
CA VAL A 407 0.78 -25.54 19.66
C VAL A 407 0.09 -25.89 20.97
N LEU A 408 -1.22 -25.69 21.05
CA LEU A 408 -2.01 -26.03 22.24
C LEU A 408 -1.95 -27.53 22.56
N GLU A 409 -2.12 -28.39 21.56
CA GLU A 409 -2.06 -29.84 21.72
C GLU A 409 -0.71 -30.29 22.28
N GLU A 410 0.37 -29.87 21.62
CA GLU A 410 1.72 -30.29 21.97
C GLU A 410 2.13 -29.75 23.34
N ALA A 411 1.80 -28.49 23.64
CA ALA A 411 2.06 -27.91 24.96
C ALA A 411 1.29 -28.63 26.09
N LEU A 412 0.04 -29.04 25.86
CA LEU A 412 -0.71 -29.85 26.83
C LEU A 412 -0.06 -31.22 27.04
N ASN A 413 0.35 -31.90 25.96
CA ASN A 413 1.04 -33.19 26.04
C ASN A 413 2.37 -33.09 26.82
N LEU A 414 3.14 -32.03 26.58
CA LEU A 414 4.40 -31.76 27.29
C LEU A 414 4.17 -31.46 28.77
N LEU A 415 3.09 -30.77 29.14
CA LEU A 415 2.78 -30.48 30.55
C LEU A 415 2.23 -31.69 31.30
N ASP A 416 1.51 -32.60 30.63
CA ASP A 416 1.01 -33.84 31.23
C ASP A 416 2.14 -34.83 31.53
N THR A 417 3.11 -34.95 30.63
CA THR A 417 4.19 -35.95 30.72
C THR A 417 5.48 -35.40 31.32
N PHE A 418 5.77 -34.12 31.04
CA PHE A 418 6.99 -33.38 31.35
C PHE A 418 8.28 -34.24 31.27
N PRO A 419 8.82 -34.47 30.06
CA PRO A 419 9.90 -35.44 29.85
C PRO A 419 11.16 -35.07 30.65
N GLU A 420 11.88 -36.09 31.13
CA GLU A 420 13.17 -35.90 31.81
C GLU A 420 14.21 -35.23 30.90
N ASP A 421 14.20 -35.61 29.63
CA ASP A 421 15.02 -34.98 28.60
C ASP A 421 14.39 -33.66 28.14
N ARG A 422 14.94 -32.57 28.67
CA ARG A 422 14.50 -31.20 28.36
C ARG A 422 14.83 -30.77 26.94
N THR A 423 15.71 -31.48 26.22
CA THR A 423 16.00 -31.14 24.82
C THR A 423 14.77 -31.27 23.94
N VAL A 424 13.90 -32.25 24.23
CA VAL A 424 12.62 -32.44 23.54
C VAL A 424 11.74 -31.20 23.69
N VAL A 425 11.64 -30.65 24.89
CA VAL A 425 10.84 -29.44 25.17
C VAL A 425 11.36 -28.24 24.37
N TRP A 426 12.68 -28.03 24.38
CA TRP A 426 13.28 -26.91 23.68
C TRP A 426 13.21 -27.05 22.15
N ASN A 427 13.25 -28.27 21.63
CA ASN A 427 13.02 -28.52 20.21
C ASN A 427 11.59 -28.15 19.80
N SER A 428 10.57 -28.54 20.58
CA SER A 428 9.18 -28.13 20.34
C SER A 428 9.01 -26.61 20.37
N VAL A 429 9.61 -25.94 21.37
CA VAL A 429 9.58 -24.46 21.46
C VAL A 429 10.24 -23.81 20.24
N ALA A 430 11.36 -24.34 19.75
CA ALA A 430 11.99 -23.87 18.53
C ALA A 430 11.08 -24.05 17.30
N THR A 431 10.42 -25.21 17.16
CA THR A 431 9.45 -25.46 16.08
C THR A 431 8.24 -24.52 16.16
N TRP A 432 7.72 -24.22 17.36
CA TRP A 432 6.63 -23.25 17.51
C TRP A 432 7.07 -21.83 17.16
N ARG A 433 8.32 -21.46 17.49
CA ARG A 433 8.91 -20.17 17.14
C ARG A 433 9.00 -20.00 15.63
N GLU A 434 9.61 -20.96 14.94
CA GLU A 434 9.68 -20.96 13.47
C GLU A 434 8.27 -20.92 12.87
N GLY A 435 7.34 -21.71 13.41
CA GLY A 435 5.96 -21.75 12.92
C GLY A 435 5.18 -20.44 13.08
N VAL A 436 5.35 -19.71 14.20
CA VAL A 436 4.70 -18.40 14.37
C VAL A 436 5.38 -17.32 13.53
N GLU A 437 6.71 -17.37 13.37
CA GLU A 437 7.46 -16.48 12.48
C GLU A 437 7.02 -16.65 11.02
N ASP A 438 6.92 -17.89 10.55
CA ASP A 438 6.42 -18.22 9.21
C ASP A 438 4.96 -17.77 9.03
N LEU A 439 4.11 -17.97 10.04
CA LEU A 439 2.71 -17.55 9.99
C LEU A 439 2.58 -16.03 9.93
N MET A 440 3.28 -15.30 10.80
CA MET A 440 3.28 -13.83 10.81
C MET A 440 3.89 -13.28 9.51
N GLY A 441 4.98 -13.88 9.02
CA GLY A 441 5.57 -13.51 7.73
C GLY A 441 4.62 -13.71 6.55
N TRP A 442 3.88 -14.83 6.53
CA TRP A 442 2.86 -15.09 5.50
C TRP A 442 1.65 -14.15 5.60
N LEU A 443 1.19 -13.82 6.81
CA LEU A 443 0.08 -12.88 7.02
C LEU A 443 0.48 -11.44 6.64
N GLY A 444 1.71 -11.04 6.94
CA GLY A 444 2.28 -9.76 6.52
C GLY A 444 1.46 -8.53 6.92
N TRP A 445 0.83 -8.55 8.10
CA TRP A 445 -0.07 -7.48 8.54
C TRP A 445 0.69 -6.22 8.97
N ALA A 446 0.23 -5.07 8.46
CA ALA A 446 0.84 -3.76 8.73
C ALA A 446 0.87 -3.38 10.22
N MET A 447 0.00 -3.96 11.05
CA MET A 447 0.00 -3.71 12.50
C MET A 447 1.29 -4.15 13.22
N TRP A 448 2.04 -5.10 12.66
CA TRP A 448 3.31 -5.56 13.21
C TRP A 448 4.49 -4.70 12.75
N GLU A 449 4.33 -3.93 11.68
CA GLU A 449 5.30 -2.94 11.22
C GLU A 449 5.22 -1.71 12.13
N ARG A 450 5.86 -1.76 13.29
CA ARG A 450 5.81 -0.69 14.29
C ARG A 450 7.16 -0.44 14.92
N CYS A 451 7.34 0.78 15.41
CA CYS A 451 8.56 1.16 16.10
C CYS A 451 8.72 0.35 17.40
N PRO A 452 9.96 0.01 17.78
CA PRO A 452 10.25 -0.83 18.96
C PRO A 452 9.85 -0.18 20.29
N ARG A 453 9.55 1.12 20.27
CA ARG A 453 9.05 1.90 21.39
C ARG A 453 8.04 2.90 20.90
N MET A 454 7.24 3.41 21.83
CA MET A 454 6.50 4.64 21.61
C MET A 454 7.50 5.77 21.33
N CYS A 455 7.30 6.48 20.22
CA CYS A 455 8.14 7.61 19.87
C CYS A 455 7.88 8.80 20.81
N GLY A 456 8.91 9.60 21.06
CA GLY A 456 8.79 10.82 21.85
C GLY A 456 7.88 11.86 21.18
N LEU A 457 7.53 12.92 21.91
CA LEU A 457 6.68 14.00 21.38
C LEU A 457 7.34 14.76 20.20
N ASP A 458 8.67 14.72 20.13
CA ASP A 458 9.49 15.30 19.07
C ASP A 458 9.93 14.28 18.00
N GLU A 459 9.39 13.05 18.05
CA GLU A 459 9.73 11.97 17.15
C GLU A 459 8.49 11.44 16.41
N GLN A 460 8.71 10.87 15.24
CA GLN A 460 7.69 10.13 14.49
C GLN A 460 8.15 8.69 14.31
N CYS A 461 7.20 7.75 14.36
CA CYS A 461 7.51 6.39 13.98
C CYS A 461 7.75 6.34 12.47
N TYR A 462 9.01 6.07 12.11
CA TYR A 462 9.44 6.01 10.73
C TYR A 462 9.26 4.61 10.18
N ILE A 463 8.35 4.45 9.23
CA ILE A 463 8.20 3.27 8.38
C ILE A 463 8.86 3.58 7.03
N PRO A 464 9.81 2.75 6.57
CA PRO A 464 10.44 2.93 5.28
C PRO A 464 9.44 2.80 4.12
N MET A 465 9.36 3.82 3.26
CA MET A 465 8.40 3.87 2.16
C MET A 465 8.81 4.87 1.07
N TRP A 466 8.35 4.68 -0.17
CA TRP A 466 8.50 5.69 -1.22
C TRP A 466 7.59 6.91 -0.99
N PRO A 467 8.00 8.15 -1.33
CA PRO A 467 9.28 8.60 -1.87
C PRO A 467 10.33 8.94 -0.79
N VAL A 468 10.19 8.42 0.41
CA VAL A 468 11.12 8.74 1.51
C VAL A 468 12.37 7.89 1.40
N ASP A 469 12.20 6.59 1.16
CA ASP A 469 13.25 5.62 0.90
C ASP A 469 13.15 5.01 -0.50
N ARG A 470 14.28 4.50 -0.98
CA ARG A 470 14.32 3.62 -2.15
C ARG A 470 14.15 2.19 -1.67
N LEU A 471 12.97 1.61 -1.90
CA LEU A 471 12.68 0.25 -1.46
C LEU A 471 13.27 -0.83 -2.38
N ALA A 472 13.69 -0.47 -3.60
CA ALA A 472 14.11 -1.40 -4.65
C ALA A 472 15.63 -1.46 -4.91
N GLU A 473 16.47 -0.75 -4.14
CA GLU A 473 17.94 -0.84 -4.30
C GLU A 473 18.55 -1.89 -3.34
N PRO A 474 19.22 -2.94 -3.86
CA PRO A 474 19.89 -3.98 -3.05
C PRO A 474 20.98 -3.44 -2.12
N ASP A 475 21.51 -2.25 -2.39
CA ASP A 475 22.68 -1.66 -1.73
C ASP A 475 22.33 -0.53 -0.75
N SER A 476 21.05 -0.32 -0.37
CA SER A 476 20.70 0.71 0.61
C SER A 476 21.32 0.37 1.98
N PRO A 477 22.19 1.24 2.56
CA PRO A 477 22.98 0.92 3.74
C PRO A 477 22.19 0.98 5.05
N ALA A 478 20.94 1.46 5.04
CA ALA A 478 20.09 1.52 6.23
C ALA A 478 19.12 0.33 6.22
N PRO A 479 19.02 -0.45 7.31
CA PRO A 479 18.02 -1.49 7.40
C PRO A 479 16.62 -0.85 7.26
N LEU A 480 15.80 -1.38 6.35
CA LEU A 480 14.40 -1.01 6.14
C LEU A 480 13.55 -1.47 7.33
N VAL A 481 13.85 -0.94 8.51
CA VAL A 481 13.24 -1.33 9.78
C VAL A 481 12.59 -0.12 10.44
N PRO A 482 11.35 -0.26 10.95
CA PRO A 482 10.67 0.78 11.71
C PRO A 482 11.52 1.36 12.85
N ARG A 483 11.64 2.69 12.91
CA ARG A 483 12.42 3.38 13.97
C ARG A 483 11.87 4.74 14.31
N CYS A 484 12.00 5.17 15.57
CA CYS A 484 11.64 6.55 15.92
C CYS A 484 12.73 7.50 15.42
N ILE A 485 12.36 8.52 14.66
CA ILE A 485 13.29 9.56 14.19
C ILE A 485 12.79 10.96 14.54
N LYS A 486 13.71 11.91 14.63
CA LYS A 486 13.39 13.33 14.77
C LYS A 486 13.38 14.03 13.42
N LYS A 487 12.86 15.26 13.37
CA LYS A 487 12.88 16.10 12.14
C LYS A 487 14.30 16.27 11.61
N GLU A 488 15.28 16.46 12.48
CA GLU A 488 16.66 16.76 12.09
C GLU A 488 17.33 15.59 11.36
N ASP A 489 16.85 14.37 11.60
CA ASP A 489 17.34 13.14 10.99
C ASP A 489 16.55 12.75 9.72
N PHE A 490 15.45 13.46 9.42
CA PHE A 490 14.60 13.19 8.26
C PHE A 490 15.13 13.87 7.00
N LYS A 491 15.25 13.10 5.92
CA LYS A 491 15.57 13.58 4.58
C LYS A 491 14.71 12.85 3.58
N MET A 492 14.01 13.61 2.74
CA MET A 492 13.19 13.04 1.65
C MET A 492 14.05 12.89 0.40
N ILE A 493 13.87 11.78 -0.33
CA ILE A 493 14.57 11.50 -1.57
C ILE A 493 13.56 11.64 -2.72
N CYS A 494 13.42 12.84 -3.30
CA CYS A 494 12.38 13.14 -4.32
C CYS A 494 12.81 12.91 -5.77
#